data_AF-W6Y9R7-F1
#
_entry.id   AF-W6Y9R7-F1
#
_cell.length_a   1.000
_cell.length_b   1.000
_cell.length_c   1.000
_cell.angle_alpha   90.00
_cell.angle_beta   90.00
_cell.angle_gamma   90.00
#
_symmetry.space_group_name_H-M   'P 1'
#
loop_
_entity.id
_entity.type
_entity.pdbx_description
1 polymer ?
#
loop_
_entity_poly.entity_id
_entity_poly.type
_entity_poly.pdbx_seq_one_letter_code
_entity_poly.pdbx_strand_id
1 'polypeptide(L)'
;MAAAPDYKNIPHSHRLPVNHREVQRTFTKLSRQSLISLALQWLSKKNRDFCKPFLLDERTKEDVEEIYEPAQSYEVLQEIYKQLAARKGGRREVLDRILEGDWRHGISMYQLATAEIQYLLDHPNALRWTAKRLTKIPNARLPVTDMEVTNDSDHLPRFQAQTFMSNLARELTPLMKAHYLITRIKTSPMTILRVYIHDSPYSNEASLAVESSNTDQAKAVFFVWPNGSPFVYSSLATLTGQVVGDDGRHLREIVQQAIPKAFSRPSARYQLTGTNFTTKSLDALLTYRGPGKSNAAAGGWSIFQDHSFSQNALDFITTQKGDKHDKSSSDKANAEKAVPGRPKRPLDEKEPSESKRRKEVAAGRFGTSAQPDDGQGLERVEIRIDDPFPATSNNDSSTQADGETSNRGVQIANRTRRGRPSLLERTEEDLEEIGNGEGWVPNVRITFQGIHVFAGMRQLVEEGIVDGEKMPGWMTGEAGITIGSVKDGRIRSKDGVPGV
;
A
#
# COMPACT_ATOMS: atom_id res chain seq x y z
N MET A 1 -11.93 21.33 37.94
CA MET A 1 -13.08 21.84 37.17
C MET A 1 -13.52 20.77 36.19
N ALA A 2 -14.76 20.28 36.27
CA ALA A 2 -15.30 19.37 35.27
C ALA A 2 -15.45 20.13 33.95
N ALA A 3 -14.71 19.73 32.92
CA ALA A 3 -14.79 20.35 31.59
C ALA A 3 -16.12 19.96 30.93
N ALA A 4 -16.83 20.91 30.34
CA ALA A 4 -18.02 20.61 29.55
C ALA A 4 -17.63 19.87 28.25
N PRO A 5 -18.50 19.00 27.71
CA PRO A 5 -18.32 18.44 26.38
C PRO A 5 -18.26 19.57 25.33
N ASP A 6 -17.22 19.58 24.50
CA ASP A 6 -17.05 20.52 23.38
C ASP A 6 -17.11 19.76 22.05
N TYR A 7 -17.59 20.35 20.97
CA TYR A 7 -17.63 19.75 19.64
C TYR A 7 -16.37 20.06 18.81
N LYS A 8 -15.25 20.39 19.45
CA LYS A 8 -13.98 20.66 18.76
C LYS A 8 -13.12 19.43 18.63
N ASN A 9 -12.41 19.36 17.50
CA ASN A 9 -11.34 18.41 17.26
C ASN A 9 -10.21 18.59 18.28
N ILE A 10 -9.41 17.55 18.47
CA ILE A 10 -8.26 17.61 19.38
C ILE A 10 -7.17 18.46 18.73
N PRO A 11 -6.71 19.55 19.38
CA PRO A 11 -5.66 20.41 18.86
C PRO A 11 -4.29 19.72 18.89
N HIS A 12 -3.40 20.21 18.04
CA HIS A 12 -2.02 19.75 17.93
C HIS A 12 -1.20 19.88 19.22
N SER A 13 -1.54 20.86 20.06
CA SER A 13 -0.80 21.18 21.29
C SER A 13 -1.10 20.24 22.46
N HIS A 14 -2.21 19.48 22.42
CA HIS A 14 -2.54 18.58 23.53
C HIS A 14 -1.48 17.50 23.68
N ARG A 15 -1.08 17.26 24.93
CA ARG A 15 -0.02 16.32 25.27
C ARG A 15 -0.55 15.02 25.82
N LEU A 16 0.14 13.95 25.42
CA LEU A 16 0.06 12.65 26.06
C LEU A 16 1.24 12.51 27.03
N PRO A 17 1.02 11.93 28.22
CA PRO A 17 2.08 11.60 29.14
C PRO A 17 3.18 10.75 28.48
N VAL A 18 4.43 10.94 28.92
CA VAL A 18 5.58 10.21 28.38
C VAL A 18 5.43 8.69 28.55
N ASN A 19 4.84 8.25 29.66
CA ASN A 19 4.57 6.85 29.95
C ASN A 19 3.37 6.27 29.19
N HIS A 20 2.61 7.08 28.44
CA HIS A 20 1.49 6.60 27.65
C HIS A 20 1.98 5.56 26.64
N ARG A 21 1.30 4.41 26.58
CA ARG A 21 1.73 3.25 25.79
C ARG A 21 2.02 3.56 24.33
N GLU A 22 1.21 4.41 23.69
CA GLU A 22 1.44 4.74 22.28
C GLU A 22 2.69 5.59 22.07
N VAL A 23 3.00 6.48 23.02
CA VAL A 23 4.24 7.28 22.98
C VAL A 23 5.43 6.34 23.11
N GLN A 24 5.42 5.48 24.14
CA GLN A 24 6.48 4.49 24.36
C GLN A 24 6.63 3.56 23.15
N ARG A 25 5.53 3.02 22.63
CA ARG A 25 5.53 2.09 21.49
C ARG A 25 6.06 2.72 20.21
N THR A 26 5.70 3.96 19.91
CA THR A 26 6.11 4.63 18.67
C THR A 26 7.58 5.03 18.75
N PHE A 27 7.99 5.69 19.83
CA PHE A 27 9.32 6.25 19.96
C PHE A 27 10.41 5.18 20.14
N THR A 28 10.10 4.06 20.78
CA THR A 28 11.07 2.94 20.94
C THR A 28 11.44 2.27 19.62
N LYS A 29 10.58 2.36 18.59
CA LYS A 29 10.78 1.75 17.28
C LYS A 29 11.50 2.65 16.27
N LEU A 30 11.62 3.94 16.56
CA LEU A 30 12.28 4.89 15.68
C LEU A 30 13.79 4.72 15.71
N SER A 31 14.43 4.91 14.55
CA SER A 31 15.88 4.94 14.45
C SER A 31 16.45 6.16 15.18
N ARG A 32 17.73 6.10 15.57
CA ARG A 32 18.43 7.25 16.15
C ARG A 32 18.35 8.48 15.24
N GLN A 33 18.54 8.28 13.93
CA GLN A 33 18.51 9.37 12.96
C GLN A 33 17.12 10.00 12.85
N SER A 34 16.07 9.17 12.87
CA SER A 34 14.68 9.60 12.81
C SER A 34 14.28 10.40 14.06
N LEU A 35 14.75 9.98 15.25
CA LEU A 35 14.52 10.72 16.50
C LEU A 35 15.15 12.12 16.45
N ILE A 36 16.40 12.23 15.99
CA ILE A 36 17.12 13.51 15.90
C ILE A 36 16.47 14.41 14.84
N SER A 37 16.12 13.88 13.67
CA SER A 37 15.49 14.67 12.61
C SER A 37 14.13 15.21 13.03
N LEU A 38 13.33 14.40 13.75
CA LEU A 38 12.05 14.82 14.33
C LEU A 38 12.24 15.91 15.39
N ALA A 39 13.19 15.75 16.31
CA ALA A 39 13.48 16.77 17.31
C ALA A 39 13.84 18.12 16.65
N LEU A 40 14.70 18.11 15.64
CA LEU A 40 15.04 19.32 14.88
C LEU A 40 13.84 19.91 14.14
N GLN A 41 12.95 19.07 13.59
CA GLN A 41 11.71 19.50 12.95
C GLN A 41 10.76 20.18 13.95
N TRP A 42 10.61 19.62 15.15
CA TRP A 42 9.74 20.15 16.21
C TRP A 42 10.24 21.49 16.74
N LEU A 43 11.56 21.69 16.80
CA LEU A 43 12.18 22.95 17.23
C LEU A 43 12.11 24.07 16.17
N SER A 44 11.67 23.76 14.95
CA SER A 44 11.53 24.75 13.88
C SER A 44 10.48 25.81 14.24
N LYS A 45 10.68 27.06 13.79
CA LYS A 45 9.82 28.21 14.14
C LYS A 45 8.32 27.97 13.90
N LYS A 46 7.98 27.16 12.88
CA LYS A 46 6.58 26.86 12.51
C LYS A 46 5.85 25.95 13.49
N ASN A 47 6.61 25.18 14.29
CA ASN A 47 6.06 24.12 15.13
C ASN A 47 6.16 24.44 16.63
N ARG A 48 6.77 25.58 17.01
CA ARG A 48 7.03 25.95 18.41
C ARG A 48 5.75 26.05 19.23
N ASP A 49 4.66 26.53 18.64
CA ASP A 49 3.38 26.75 19.32
C ASP A 49 2.77 25.46 19.90
N PHE A 50 3.02 24.31 19.26
CA PHE A 50 2.44 23.02 19.65
C PHE A 50 3.47 21.92 19.93
N CYS A 51 4.77 22.23 19.85
CA CYS A 51 5.87 21.31 20.22
C CYS A 51 6.80 21.91 21.28
N LYS A 52 6.29 22.75 22.18
CA LYS A 52 7.08 23.49 23.18
C LYS A 52 7.93 22.52 24.03
N PRO A 53 9.27 22.58 23.98
CA PRO A 53 10.15 21.83 24.87
C PRO A 53 10.19 22.49 26.26
N PHE A 54 10.68 21.75 27.24
CA PHE A 54 11.04 22.28 28.55
C PHE A 54 12.35 23.07 28.45
N LEU A 55 12.32 24.33 28.87
CA LEU A 55 13.47 25.23 28.84
C LEU A 55 13.83 25.68 30.26
N LEU A 56 15.04 26.20 30.43
CA LEU A 56 15.58 26.58 31.74
C LEU A 56 14.71 27.61 32.49
N ASP A 57 14.03 28.50 31.76
CA ASP A 57 13.12 29.50 32.34
C ASP A 57 11.91 28.89 33.05
N GLU A 58 11.56 27.64 32.74
CA GLU A 58 10.44 26.90 33.35
C GLU A 58 10.88 26.11 34.59
N ARG A 59 12.18 26.10 34.92
CA ARG A 59 12.74 25.35 36.05
C ARG A 59 12.30 25.92 37.38
N THR A 60 11.82 25.06 38.27
CA THR A 60 11.50 25.41 39.66
C THR A 60 12.66 25.14 40.60
N LYS A 61 12.75 25.88 41.71
CA LYS A 61 13.86 25.75 42.69
C LYS A 61 13.90 24.38 43.41
N GLU A 62 12.88 23.55 43.23
CA GLU A 62 12.70 22.24 43.87
C GLU A 62 13.18 21.06 42.99
N ASP A 63 13.66 21.33 41.77
CA ASP A 63 14.12 20.28 40.84
C ASP A 63 15.56 19.83 41.19
N VAL A 64 15.64 18.80 42.03
CA VAL A 64 16.87 18.09 42.46
C VAL A 64 17.44 17.26 41.31
N GLU A 65 18.74 17.42 41.03
CA GLU A 65 19.58 16.58 40.14
C GLU A 65 18.86 15.95 38.93
N GLU A 66 18.56 16.78 37.92
CA GLU A 66 18.05 16.28 36.64
C GLU A 66 19.17 15.65 35.81
N ILE A 67 18.89 14.48 35.22
CA ILE A 67 19.83 13.74 34.35
C ILE A 67 20.23 14.57 33.11
N TYR A 68 19.32 15.43 32.63
CA TYR A 68 19.52 16.26 31.44
C TYR A 68 19.27 17.73 31.77
N GLU A 69 20.32 18.55 31.64
CA GLU A 69 20.19 20.00 31.83
C GLU A 69 19.29 20.63 30.76
N PRO A 70 18.25 21.40 31.16
CA PRO A 70 17.39 22.13 30.22
C PRO A 70 18.17 23.16 29.42
N ALA A 71 17.85 23.29 28.13
CA ALA A 71 18.44 24.33 27.30
C ALA A 71 17.88 25.72 27.67
N GLN A 72 18.70 26.75 27.49
CA GLN A 72 18.29 28.16 27.71
C GLN A 72 17.34 28.68 26.63
N SER A 73 17.48 28.18 25.39
CA SER A 73 16.67 28.63 24.26
C SER A 73 16.46 27.53 23.22
N TYR A 74 15.53 27.76 22.31
CA TYR A 74 15.28 26.86 21.17
C TYR A 74 16.51 26.71 20.28
N GLU A 75 17.26 27.79 20.07
CA GLU A 75 18.44 27.82 19.22
C GLU A 75 19.58 27.00 19.84
N VAL A 76 19.78 27.12 21.15
CA VAL A 76 20.73 26.28 21.89
C VAL A 76 20.33 24.82 21.81
N LEU A 77 19.04 24.52 22.00
CA LEU A 77 18.55 23.15 21.93
C LEU A 77 18.72 22.53 20.53
N GLN A 78 18.47 23.31 19.47
CA GLN A 78 18.74 22.87 18.10
C GLN A 78 20.21 22.52 17.89
N GLU A 79 21.13 23.33 18.45
CA GLU A 79 22.55 23.07 18.33
C GLU A 79 22.96 21.79 19.07
N ILE A 80 22.39 21.53 20.24
CA ILE A 80 22.60 20.26 20.97
C ILE A 80 22.18 19.06 20.11
N TYR A 81 21.01 19.11 19.47
CA TYR A 81 20.57 18.01 18.59
C TYR A 81 21.43 17.87 17.32
N LYS A 82 21.99 18.96 16.77
CA LYS A 82 22.95 18.87 15.67
C LYS A 82 24.28 18.25 16.10
N GLN A 83 24.76 18.59 17.30
CA GLN A 83 25.96 17.97 17.87
C GLN A 83 25.73 16.49 18.14
N LEU A 84 24.55 16.11 18.66
CA LEU A 84 24.13 14.72 18.77
C LEU A 84 24.08 14.04 17.40
N ALA A 85 23.61 14.71 16.35
CA ALA A 85 23.63 14.16 15.00
C ALA A 85 25.07 13.86 14.52
N ALA A 86 26.01 14.78 14.75
CA ALA A 86 27.40 14.67 14.32
C ALA A 86 28.21 13.63 15.13
N ARG A 87 27.89 13.47 16.41
CA ARG A 87 28.55 12.51 17.30
C ARG A 87 28.01 11.09 17.11
N LYS A 88 28.87 10.09 17.25
CA LYS A 88 28.45 8.68 17.42
C LYS A 88 27.93 8.46 18.84
N GLY A 89 26.68 8.01 18.96
CA GLY A 89 26.01 7.78 20.25
C GLY A 89 24.91 6.74 20.16
N GLY A 90 24.31 6.39 21.29
CA GLY A 90 23.27 5.38 21.37
C GLY A 90 21.91 5.90 20.90
N ARG A 91 21.02 4.99 20.46
CA ARG A 91 19.60 5.32 20.24
C ARG A 91 18.90 5.69 21.55
N ARG A 92 19.21 4.94 22.62
CA ARG A 92 18.61 5.11 23.95
C ARG A 92 18.94 6.48 24.56
N GLU A 93 20.18 6.95 24.43
CA GLU A 93 20.59 8.29 24.85
C GLU A 93 19.71 9.40 24.25
N VAL A 94 19.43 9.34 22.95
CA VAL A 94 18.58 10.33 22.26
C VAL A 94 17.12 10.19 22.68
N LEU A 95 16.64 8.95 22.81
CA LEU A 95 15.27 8.67 23.25
C LEU A 95 15.01 9.21 24.66
N ASP A 96 15.88 8.87 25.61
CA ASP A 96 15.77 9.25 27.01
C ASP A 96 15.91 10.79 27.12
N ARG A 97 16.82 11.41 26.36
CA ARG A 97 16.90 12.88 26.27
C ARG A 97 15.60 13.52 25.79
N ILE A 98 14.96 12.97 24.75
CA ILE A 98 13.69 13.51 24.22
C ILE A 98 12.57 13.35 25.26
N LEU A 99 12.41 12.15 25.82
CA LEU A 99 11.26 11.79 26.64
C LEU A 99 11.39 12.23 28.11
N GLU A 100 12.58 12.12 28.70
CA GLU A 100 12.84 12.44 30.10
C GLU A 100 13.46 13.83 30.29
N GLY A 101 14.12 14.36 29.25
CA GLY A 101 14.72 15.69 29.26
C GLY A 101 13.83 16.76 28.62
N ASP A 102 13.94 16.90 27.30
CA ASP A 102 13.46 18.08 26.57
C ASP A 102 11.92 18.13 26.41
N TRP A 103 11.21 16.99 26.44
CA TRP A 103 9.73 16.92 26.41
C TRP A 103 9.15 16.11 27.58
N ARG A 104 9.77 16.23 28.75
CA ARG A 104 9.39 15.57 30.02
C ARG A 104 7.91 15.73 30.43
N HIS A 105 7.29 16.85 30.09
CA HIS A 105 5.88 17.14 30.41
C HIS A 105 4.88 16.46 29.48
N GLY A 106 5.36 15.66 28.52
CA GLY A 106 4.54 14.93 27.58
C GLY A 106 4.74 15.36 26.14
N ILE A 107 4.36 14.44 25.26
CA ILE A 107 4.52 14.53 23.81
C ILE A 107 3.19 15.01 23.21
N SER A 108 3.25 16.06 22.40
CA SER A 108 2.05 16.61 21.79
C SER A 108 1.46 15.68 20.72
N MET A 109 0.17 15.83 20.43
CA MET A 109 -0.50 15.04 19.38
C MET A 109 0.13 15.24 18.01
N TYR A 110 0.68 16.42 17.72
CA TYR A 110 1.47 16.66 16.51
C TYR A 110 2.78 15.88 16.51
N GLN A 111 3.51 15.87 17.64
CA GLN A 111 4.77 15.13 17.77
C GLN A 111 4.53 13.62 17.62
N LEU A 112 3.51 13.07 18.29
CA LEU A 112 3.13 11.67 18.12
C LEU A 112 2.76 11.36 16.66
N ALA A 113 1.95 12.21 16.03
CA ALA A 113 1.52 12.00 14.66
C ALA A 113 2.68 12.03 13.65
N THR A 114 3.62 12.96 13.81
CA THR A 114 4.82 13.04 12.96
C THR A 114 5.79 11.89 13.22
N ALA A 115 5.92 11.42 14.46
CA ALA A 115 6.69 10.24 14.82
C ALA A 115 6.12 8.95 14.19
N GLU A 116 4.81 8.76 14.22
CA GLU A 116 4.16 7.60 13.56
C GLU A 116 4.29 7.63 12.04
N ILE A 117 4.13 8.82 11.42
CA ILE A 117 4.34 8.98 9.98
C ILE A 117 5.81 8.71 9.62
N GLN A 118 6.76 9.18 10.41
CA GLN A 118 8.18 8.89 10.17
C GLN A 118 8.46 7.38 10.27
N TYR A 119 7.93 6.70 11.29
CA TYR A 119 8.06 5.25 11.40
C TYR A 119 7.49 4.52 10.18
N LEU A 120 6.34 4.98 9.67
CA LEU A 120 5.71 4.44 8.47
C LEU A 120 6.59 4.59 7.21
N LEU A 121 7.26 5.73 7.07
CA LEU A 121 8.16 5.99 5.95
C LEU A 121 9.47 5.20 6.06
N ASP A 122 9.98 5.02 7.27
CA ASP A 122 11.19 4.23 7.53
C ASP A 122 10.93 2.71 7.30
N HIS A 123 9.68 2.27 7.45
CA HIS A 123 9.28 0.87 7.34
C HIS A 123 8.08 0.72 6.38
N PRO A 124 8.29 0.75 5.06
CA PRO A 124 7.20 0.75 4.08
C PRO A 124 6.30 -0.50 4.15
N ASN A 125 6.84 -1.63 4.62
CA ASN A 125 6.12 -2.90 4.80
C ASN A 125 5.43 -3.03 6.17
N ALA A 126 5.44 -1.99 7.00
CA ALA A 126 4.90 -2.05 8.35
C ALA A 126 3.36 -2.18 8.37
N LEU A 127 2.66 -1.58 7.42
CA LEU A 127 1.20 -1.61 7.37
C LEU A 127 0.72 -2.41 6.17
N ARG A 128 -0.44 -3.05 6.34
CA ARG A 128 -1.18 -3.61 5.21
C ARG A 128 -2.14 -2.56 4.70
N TRP A 129 -2.20 -2.41 3.38
CA TRP A 129 -2.92 -1.35 2.69
C TRP A 129 -3.91 -1.93 1.69
N THR A 130 -5.00 -1.20 1.46
CA THR A 130 -5.93 -1.43 0.35
C THR A 130 -6.04 -0.18 -0.50
N ALA A 131 -6.11 -0.33 -1.82
CA ALA A 131 -6.46 0.75 -2.72
C ALA A 131 -7.98 0.82 -2.95
N LYS A 132 -8.50 2.04 -3.06
CA LYS A 132 -9.85 2.35 -3.54
C LYS A 132 -9.77 3.41 -4.63
N ARG A 133 -10.61 3.34 -5.66
CA ARG A 133 -10.68 4.33 -6.74
C ARG A 133 -11.73 5.37 -6.39
N LEU A 134 -11.39 6.65 -6.50
CA LEU A 134 -12.33 7.75 -6.39
C LEU A 134 -13.00 7.95 -7.75
N THR A 135 -14.32 7.77 -7.80
CA THR A 135 -15.11 7.94 -9.03
C THR A 135 -16.23 8.95 -8.81
N LYS A 136 -16.55 9.72 -9.86
CA LYS A 136 -17.69 10.65 -9.83
C LYS A 136 -18.98 9.83 -9.99
N ILE A 137 -19.97 10.12 -9.16
CA ILE A 137 -21.30 9.52 -9.30
C ILE A 137 -21.98 10.17 -10.52
N PRO A 138 -22.39 9.40 -11.54
CA PRO A 138 -23.10 9.94 -12.70
C PRO A 138 -24.43 10.59 -12.27
N ASN A 139 -24.72 11.77 -12.78
CA ASN A 139 -26.01 12.41 -12.56
C ASN A 139 -27.01 11.87 -13.59
N ALA A 140 -28.03 11.12 -13.14
CA ALA A 140 -29.06 10.51 -14.00
C ALA A 140 -29.91 11.51 -14.84
N ARG A 141 -29.73 12.82 -14.65
CA ARG A 141 -30.44 13.89 -15.38
C ARG A 141 -29.66 14.45 -16.56
N LEU A 142 -28.41 14.06 -16.76
CA LEU A 142 -27.62 14.45 -17.93
C LEU A 142 -27.58 13.26 -18.90
N PRO A 143 -27.96 13.45 -20.17
CA PRO A 143 -27.83 12.38 -21.16
C PRO A 143 -26.35 11.99 -21.23
N VAL A 144 -26.09 10.68 -21.11
CA VAL A 144 -24.77 10.11 -21.39
C VAL A 144 -24.55 10.35 -22.88
N THR A 145 -23.80 11.39 -23.23
CA THR A 145 -23.29 11.53 -24.60
C THR A 145 -22.29 10.41 -24.79
N ASP A 146 -22.73 9.37 -25.50
CA ASP A 146 -21.86 8.35 -26.07
C ASP A 146 -20.67 9.02 -26.77
N MET A 147 -19.48 8.45 -26.55
CA MET A 147 -18.21 8.81 -27.23
C MET A 147 -17.46 10.06 -26.79
N GLU A 148 -17.53 10.47 -25.53
CA GLU A 148 -16.37 11.17 -24.99
C GLU A 148 -15.33 10.14 -24.56
N VAL A 149 -14.22 10.04 -25.29
CA VAL A 149 -12.91 9.67 -24.74
C VAL A 149 -12.52 10.78 -23.75
N THR A 150 -13.34 11.00 -22.73
CA THR A 150 -13.08 12.00 -21.71
C THR A 150 -12.00 11.40 -20.84
N ASN A 151 -10.88 12.12 -20.76
CA ASN A 151 -9.86 11.82 -19.79
C ASN A 151 -10.54 11.72 -18.42
N ASP A 152 -10.53 10.53 -17.80
CA ASP A 152 -11.04 10.31 -16.44
C ASP A 152 -10.49 11.35 -15.43
N SER A 153 -9.35 11.97 -15.74
CA SER A 153 -8.74 13.08 -15.00
C SER A 153 -9.57 14.36 -14.97
N ASP A 154 -10.39 14.65 -15.98
CA ASP A 154 -11.23 15.86 -16.03
C ASP A 154 -12.38 15.80 -15.01
N HIS A 155 -12.63 14.62 -14.44
CA HIS A 155 -13.67 14.40 -13.43
C HIS A 155 -13.14 14.26 -12.01
N LEU A 156 -11.81 14.21 -11.80
CA LEU A 156 -11.23 14.07 -10.46
C LEU A 156 -11.21 15.41 -9.69
N PRO A 157 -11.52 15.39 -8.38
CA PRO A 157 -11.52 16.61 -7.59
C PRO A 157 -10.09 17.11 -7.37
N ARG A 158 -9.87 18.42 -7.51
CA ARG A 158 -8.60 19.05 -7.15
C ARG A 158 -8.37 18.94 -5.64
N PHE A 159 -7.26 18.33 -5.25
CA PHE A 159 -6.91 18.13 -3.85
C PHE A 159 -6.32 19.39 -3.22
N GLN A 160 -7.13 20.11 -2.44
CA GLN A 160 -6.67 21.21 -1.59
C GLN A 160 -6.79 20.79 -0.12
N ALA A 161 -5.65 20.55 0.53
CA ALA A 161 -5.59 19.97 1.87
C ALA A 161 -6.43 20.72 2.91
N GLN A 162 -6.36 22.05 2.94
CA GLN A 162 -7.08 22.86 3.93
C GLN A 162 -8.61 22.74 3.80
N THR A 163 -9.15 22.90 2.59
CA THR A 163 -10.59 22.80 2.32
C THR A 163 -11.10 21.37 2.51
N PHE A 164 -10.31 20.38 2.08
CA PHE A 164 -10.61 18.98 2.32
C PHE A 164 -10.69 18.68 3.81
N MET A 165 -9.71 19.14 4.60
CA MET A 165 -9.68 18.93 6.05
C MET A 165 -10.86 19.61 6.77
N SER A 166 -11.24 20.83 6.38
CA SER A 166 -12.40 21.49 6.98
C SER A 166 -13.70 20.76 6.69
N ASN A 167 -13.87 20.26 5.45
CA ASN A 167 -15.05 19.49 5.08
C ASN A 167 -15.07 18.12 5.78
N LEU A 168 -13.93 17.43 5.83
CA LEU A 168 -13.80 16.14 6.49
C LEU A 168 -14.09 16.24 7.99
N ALA A 169 -13.53 17.26 8.66
CA ALA A 169 -13.83 17.56 10.05
C ALA A 169 -15.33 17.78 10.25
N ARG A 170 -15.97 18.63 9.43
CA ARG A 170 -17.42 18.89 9.54
C ARG A 170 -18.27 17.62 9.46
N GLU A 171 -17.90 16.66 8.62
CA GLU A 171 -18.61 15.39 8.48
C GLU A 171 -18.35 14.43 9.65
N LEU A 172 -17.14 14.44 10.23
CA LEU A 172 -16.73 13.47 11.25
C LEU A 172 -16.94 13.94 12.70
N THR A 173 -16.86 15.25 12.96
CA THR A 173 -17.02 15.85 14.29
C THR A 173 -18.32 15.43 15.00
N PRO A 174 -19.48 15.28 14.33
CA PRO A 174 -20.70 14.79 14.98
C PRO A 174 -20.63 13.31 15.42
N LEU A 175 -19.73 12.53 14.82
CA LEU A 175 -19.65 11.08 15.02
C LEU A 175 -18.52 10.68 15.97
N MET A 176 -17.40 11.40 15.95
CA MET A 176 -16.21 11.07 16.73
C MET A 176 -15.38 12.30 17.05
N LYS A 177 -14.68 12.24 18.18
CA LYS A 177 -13.57 13.15 18.45
C LYS A 177 -12.29 12.57 17.88
N ALA A 178 -11.59 13.38 17.11
CA ALA A 178 -10.33 12.97 16.53
C ALA A 178 -9.32 14.11 16.43
N HIS A 179 -8.06 13.73 16.42
CA HIS A 179 -6.94 14.54 15.99
C HIS A 179 -6.59 14.17 14.54
N TYR A 180 -6.45 15.17 13.68
CA TYR A 180 -6.12 14.99 12.28
C TYR A 180 -4.77 15.61 11.95
N LEU A 181 -3.92 14.89 11.22
CA LEU A 181 -2.70 15.46 10.63
C LEU A 181 -2.65 15.10 9.15
N ILE A 182 -2.59 16.12 8.30
CA ILE A 182 -2.36 15.97 6.86
C ILE A 182 -0.97 16.50 6.51
N THR A 183 -0.16 15.74 5.79
CA THR A 183 1.20 16.14 5.42
C THR A 183 1.58 15.60 4.05
N ARG A 184 2.20 16.45 3.23
CA ARG A 184 2.78 16.05 1.95
C ARG A 184 4.21 15.57 2.15
N ILE A 185 4.51 14.39 1.64
CA ILE A 185 5.84 13.80 1.71
C ILE A 185 6.70 14.37 0.58
N LYS A 186 7.98 14.66 0.89
CA LYS A 186 8.92 15.23 -0.08
C LYS A 186 9.65 14.17 -0.90
N THR A 187 9.95 13.03 -0.28
CA THR A 187 10.72 11.92 -0.89
C THR A 187 9.91 11.15 -1.92
N SER A 188 8.60 11.07 -1.75
CA SER A 188 7.66 10.47 -2.69
C SER A 188 6.46 11.40 -2.90
N PRO A 189 5.95 11.55 -4.13
CA PRO A 189 4.86 12.47 -4.46
C PRO A 189 3.51 11.95 -3.93
N MET A 190 3.35 11.91 -2.61
CA MET A 190 2.14 11.49 -1.93
C MET A 190 1.79 12.40 -0.76
N THR A 191 0.50 12.41 -0.40
CA THR A 191 -0.02 13.09 0.80
C THR A 191 -0.58 12.05 1.76
N ILE A 192 -0.19 12.13 3.03
CA ILE A 192 -0.62 11.22 4.09
C ILE A 192 -1.56 11.99 5.03
N LEU A 193 -2.71 11.38 5.34
CA LEU A 193 -3.61 11.77 6.42
C LEU A 193 -3.53 10.72 7.52
N ARG A 194 -3.28 11.19 8.74
CA ARG A 194 -3.48 10.43 9.96
C ARG A 194 -4.77 10.90 10.62
N VAL A 195 -5.64 9.96 10.97
CA VAL A 195 -6.84 10.18 11.78
C VAL A 195 -6.70 9.41 13.08
N TYR A 196 -6.61 10.12 14.21
CA TYR A 196 -6.50 9.53 15.54
C TYR A 196 -7.77 9.76 16.33
N ILE A 197 -8.49 8.69 16.69
CA ILE A 197 -9.71 8.77 17.49
C ILE A 197 -9.37 8.92 18.97
N HIS A 198 -10.24 9.67 19.63
CA HIS A 198 -10.34 9.75 21.06
C HIS A 198 -11.69 9.23 21.53
N ASP A 199 -11.64 8.35 22.53
CA ASP A 199 -12.79 7.60 23.06
C ASP A 199 -13.64 8.43 24.04
N SER A 200 -13.12 9.58 24.50
CA SER A 200 -13.84 10.45 25.43
C SER A 200 -14.50 11.65 24.71
N PRO A 201 -15.70 12.05 25.16
CA PRO A 201 -16.40 13.24 24.68
C PRO A 201 -15.77 14.54 25.18
N TYR A 202 -14.76 14.48 26.04
CA TYR A 202 -14.00 15.64 26.52
C TYR A 202 -12.74 15.82 25.66
N SER A 203 -12.36 17.07 25.44
CA SER A 203 -11.13 17.37 24.69
C SER A 203 -9.93 17.61 25.61
N ASN A 204 -10.00 17.44 26.93
CA ASN A 204 -8.91 17.81 27.82
C ASN A 204 -7.78 16.76 27.84
N GLU A 205 -6.55 17.21 28.16
CA GLU A 205 -5.37 16.34 28.25
C GLU A 205 -5.53 15.22 29.28
N ALA A 206 -6.23 15.47 30.40
CA ALA A 206 -6.53 14.46 31.40
C ALA A 206 -7.32 13.28 30.80
N SER A 207 -8.32 13.54 29.95
CA SER A 207 -9.07 12.47 29.28
C SER A 207 -8.27 11.74 28.21
N LEU A 208 -7.33 12.43 27.57
CA LEU A 208 -6.38 11.84 26.61
C LEU A 208 -5.36 10.92 27.30
N ALA A 209 -4.98 11.25 28.52
CA ALA A 209 -4.03 10.50 29.34
C ALA A 209 -4.60 9.19 29.90
N VAL A 210 -5.92 9.08 30.05
CA VAL A 210 -6.56 7.84 30.52
C VAL A 210 -6.41 6.76 29.45
N GLU A 211 -5.62 5.75 29.76
CA GLU A 211 -5.59 4.54 28.93
C GLU A 211 -6.93 3.83 29.06
N SER A 212 -7.66 3.71 27.94
CA SER A 212 -8.84 2.86 27.88
C SER A 212 -8.44 1.41 28.15
N SER A 213 -9.22 0.70 28.96
CA SER A 213 -8.97 -0.70 29.36
C SER A 213 -8.92 -1.68 28.18
N ASN A 214 -9.34 -1.26 26.99
CA ASN A 214 -9.23 -2.02 25.75
C ASN A 214 -7.84 -1.86 25.11
N THR A 215 -6.90 -2.65 25.60
CA THR A 215 -5.50 -2.61 25.21
C THR A 215 -5.21 -3.07 23.79
N ASP A 216 -6.16 -3.59 23.00
CA ASP A 216 -5.84 -4.13 21.66
C ASP A 216 -6.36 -3.29 20.49
N GLN A 217 -6.84 -2.07 20.77
CA GLN A 217 -7.53 -1.26 19.77
C GLN A 217 -6.63 -0.26 19.05
N ALA A 218 -6.78 -0.27 17.73
CA ALA A 218 -6.23 0.68 16.79
C ALA A 218 -6.85 2.08 16.95
N LYS A 219 -6.14 3.04 17.56
CA LYS A 219 -6.62 4.43 17.69
C LYS A 219 -6.35 5.32 16.47
N ALA A 220 -5.42 4.94 15.58
CA ALA A 220 -4.99 5.77 14.45
C ALA A 220 -5.14 5.06 13.09
N VAL A 221 -5.82 5.65 12.11
CA VAL A 221 -5.89 5.12 10.72
C VAL A 221 -5.19 6.07 9.76
N PHE A 222 -4.51 5.51 8.76
CA PHE A 222 -3.78 6.24 7.74
C PHE A 222 -4.47 6.16 6.37
N PHE A 223 -4.48 7.29 5.67
CA PHE A 223 -4.93 7.41 4.29
C PHE A 223 -3.86 8.08 3.46
N VAL A 224 -3.62 7.59 2.25
CA VAL A 224 -2.58 8.12 1.35
C VAL A 224 -3.19 8.47 0.00
N TRP A 225 -2.88 9.67 -0.48
CA TRP A 225 -3.19 10.13 -1.83
C TRP A 225 -1.89 10.25 -2.63
N PRO A 226 -1.62 9.37 -3.60
CA PRO A 226 -0.62 9.64 -4.63
C PRO A 226 -1.01 10.88 -5.45
N ASN A 227 -0.02 11.73 -5.76
CA ASN A 227 -0.27 12.93 -6.57
C ASN A 227 -0.68 12.54 -7.99
N GLY A 228 -1.78 13.11 -8.49
CA GLY A 228 -2.20 12.89 -9.88
C GLY A 228 -2.78 11.51 -10.17
N SER A 229 -3.21 10.77 -9.14
CA SER A 229 -3.88 9.47 -9.29
C SER A 229 -5.29 9.50 -8.67
N PRO A 230 -6.26 8.76 -9.24
CA PRO A 230 -7.61 8.66 -8.71
C PRO A 230 -7.71 7.75 -7.48
N PHE A 231 -6.61 7.15 -7.04
CA PHE A 231 -6.64 6.14 -5.99
C PHE A 231 -6.40 6.74 -4.61
N VAL A 232 -7.06 6.16 -3.61
CA VAL A 232 -6.87 6.45 -2.19
C VAL A 232 -6.45 5.15 -1.52
N TYR A 233 -5.29 5.16 -0.87
CA TYR A 233 -4.82 4.02 -0.09
C TYR A 233 -5.31 4.17 1.33
N SER A 234 -5.77 3.07 1.91
CA SER A 234 -6.27 3.03 3.29
C SER A 234 -5.55 1.92 4.04
N SER A 235 -5.03 2.24 5.23
CA SER A 235 -4.40 1.25 6.09
C SER A 235 -5.47 0.31 6.64
N LEU A 236 -5.30 -1.00 6.40
CA LEU A 236 -6.17 -2.02 6.98
C LEU A 236 -5.90 -2.17 8.47
N ALA A 237 -4.62 -2.30 8.82
CA ALA A 237 -4.14 -2.40 10.18
C ALA A 237 -3.33 -1.16 10.53
N THR A 238 -3.23 -0.90 11.83
CA THR A 238 -2.46 0.23 12.37
C THR A 238 -1.05 -0.16 12.75
N LEU A 239 -0.78 -1.48 12.83
CA LEU A 239 0.51 -2.08 13.10
C LEU A 239 0.69 -3.40 12.34
N THR A 240 1.95 -3.76 12.10
CA THR A 240 2.37 -5.05 11.55
C THR A 240 2.02 -6.16 12.53
N GLY A 241 1.30 -7.20 12.06
CA GLY A 241 1.01 -8.39 12.85
C GLY A 241 -0.17 -8.28 13.82
N GLN A 242 -0.79 -7.11 13.97
CA GLN A 242 -2.05 -7.01 14.73
C GLN A 242 -3.25 -7.40 13.86
N VAL A 243 -4.14 -8.21 14.44
CA VAL A 243 -5.48 -8.42 13.91
C VAL A 243 -6.25 -7.13 14.18
N VAL A 244 -6.83 -6.56 13.13
CA VAL A 244 -7.59 -5.31 13.23
C VAL A 244 -8.87 -5.59 14.03
N GLY A 245 -8.93 -5.08 15.25
CA GLY A 245 -10.15 -5.10 16.07
C GLY A 245 -11.35 -4.50 15.32
N ASP A 246 -12.57 -4.86 15.73
CA ASP A 246 -13.79 -4.39 15.07
C ASP A 246 -13.89 -2.86 15.06
N ASP A 247 -13.49 -2.19 16.15
CA ASP A 247 -13.55 -0.72 16.25
C ASP A 247 -12.61 -0.01 15.27
N GLY A 248 -11.40 -0.54 15.05
CA GLY A 248 -10.47 0.01 14.06
C GLY A 248 -11.01 -0.13 12.62
N ARG A 249 -11.72 -1.23 12.34
CA ARG A 249 -12.42 -1.43 11.06
C ARG A 249 -13.57 -0.44 10.91
N HIS A 250 -14.37 -0.26 11.96
CA HIS A 250 -15.49 0.68 11.97
C HIS A 250 -15.02 2.13 11.78
N LEU A 251 -13.98 2.55 12.50
CA LEU A 251 -13.33 3.85 12.31
C LEU A 251 -12.91 4.05 10.86
N ARG A 252 -12.18 3.07 10.30
CA ARG A 252 -11.74 3.13 8.90
C ARG A 252 -12.95 3.28 7.95
N GLU A 253 -14.02 2.52 8.17
CA GLU A 253 -15.23 2.57 7.35
C GLU A 253 -15.93 3.94 7.44
N ILE A 254 -16.08 4.50 8.64
CA ILE A 254 -16.66 5.84 8.83
C ILE A 254 -15.85 6.89 8.07
N VAL A 255 -14.52 6.88 8.23
CA VAL A 255 -13.65 7.85 7.52
C VAL A 255 -13.70 7.61 6.00
N GLN A 256 -13.70 6.36 5.54
CA GLN A 256 -13.84 6.03 4.12
C GLN A 256 -15.16 6.54 3.53
N GLN A 257 -16.26 6.53 4.29
CA GLN A 257 -17.54 7.09 3.85
C GLN A 257 -17.54 8.64 3.86
N ALA A 258 -16.77 9.26 4.76
CA ALA A 258 -16.66 10.71 4.84
C ALA A 258 -15.74 11.31 3.76
N ILE A 259 -14.70 10.59 3.32
CA ILE A 259 -13.74 11.06 2.30
C ILE A 259 -14.43 11.54 1.00
N PRO A 260 -15.30 10.75 0.34
CA PRO A 260 -16.00 11.21 -0.87
C PRO A 260 -16.87 12.43 -0.61
N LYS A 261 -17.53 12.52 0.55
CA LYS A 261 -18.35 13.67 0.94
C LYS A 261 -17.49 14.93 1.10
N ALA A 262 -16.30 14.79 1.67
CA ALA A 262 -15.36 15.90 1.85
C ALA A 262 -14.83 16.48 0.52
N PHE A 263 -14.73 15.64 -0.52
CA PHE A 263 -14.43 16.07 -1.90
C PHE A 263 -15.62 16.57 -2.69
N SER A 264 -16.83 16.16 -2.30
CA SER A 264 -18.05 16.47 -3.04
C SER A 264 -18.41 17.94 -2.94
N ARG A 265 -18.96 18.46 -4.04
CA ARG A 265 -19.49 19.83 -4.17
C ARG A 265 -20.92 19.75 -4.71
N PRO A 266 -21.73 20.82 -4.60
CA PRO A 266 -22.99 20.88 -5.32
C PRO A 266 -22.77 20.51 -6.80
N SER A 267 -23.59 19.59 -7.34
CA SER A 267 -23.50 18.98 -8.68
C SER A 267 -22.35 17.97 -8.97
N ALA A 268 -21.37 17.82 -8.08
CA ALA A 268 -20.26 16.88 -8.24
C ALA A 268 -20.12 16.01 -6.99
N ARG A 269 -20.75 14.83 -7.02
CA ARG A 269 -20.66 13.84 -5.94
C ARG A 269 -19.67 12.75 -6.31
N TYR A 270 -18.95 12.27 -5.31
CA TYR A 270 -17.94 11.22 -5.47
C TYR A 270 -18.28 9.99 -4.64
N GLN A 271 -17.73 8.86 -5.03
CA GLN A 271 -17.73 7.61 -4.26
C GLN A 271 -16.36 6.93 -4.33
N LEU A 272 -16.08 6.07 -3.36
CA LEU A 272 -14.90 5.21 -3.37
C LEU A 272 -15.30 3.78 -3.75
N THR A 273 -14.80 3.29 -4.87
CA THR A 273 -14.98 1.90 -5.31
C THR A 273 -13.77 1.05 -4.94
N GLY A 274 -14.00 -0.20 -4.52
CA GLY A 274 -12.91 -1.11 -4.14
C GLY A 274 -12.17 -1.64 -5.36
N THR A 275 -10.84 -1.66 -5.35
CA THR A 275 -10.04 -2.16 -6.49
C THR A 275 -9.55 -3.59 -6.32
N ASN A 276 -9.97 -4.28 -5.24
CA ASN A 276 -9.56 -5.65 -4.89
C ASN A 276 -8.02 -5.86 -4.87
N PHE A 277 -7.29 -4.79 -4.56
CA PHE A 277 -5.84 -4.77 -4.46
C PHE A 277 -5.40 -4.47 -3.02
N THR A 278 -4.72 -5.44 -2.41
CA THR A 278 -4.24 -5.37 -1.03
C THR A 278 -2.78 -5.79 -0.94
N THR A 279 -1.92 -4.96 -0.36
CA THR A 279 -0.48 -5.27 -0.22
C THR A 279 0.10 -4.66 1.06
N LYS A 280 1.26 -5.14 1.52
CA LYS A 280 2.02 -4.46 2.57
C LYS A 280 2.97 -3.40 2.02
N SER A 281 3.38 -3.50 0.76
CA SER A 281 4.30 -2.55 0.15
C SER A 281 3.57 -1.32 -0.39
N LEU A 282 3.92 -0.14 0.13
CA LEU A 282 3.44 1.13 -0.40
C LEU A 282 4.01 1.40 -1.81
N ASP A 283 5.19 0.90 -2.12
CA ASP A 283 5.83 1.03 -3.44
C ASP A 283 5.13 0.16 -4.48
N ALA A 284 4.68 -1.04 -4.10
CA ALA A 284 3.78 -1.85 -4.94
C ALA A 284 2.49 -1.08 -5.24
N LEU A 285 1.89 -0.43 -4.24
CA LEU A 285 0.71 0.42 -4.46
C LEU A 285 0.98 1.58 -5.42
N LEU A 286 2.11 2.27 -5.29
CA LEU A 286 2.48 3.33 -6.23
C LEU A 286 2.72 2.81 -7.65
N THR A 287 3.28 1.60 -7.79
CA THR A 287 3.53 1.00 -9.11
C THR A 287 2.22 0.60 -9.78
N TYR A 288 1.36 -0.12 -9.08
CA TYR A 288 0.11 -0.67 -9.63
C TYR A 288 -1.06 0.31 -9.57
N ARG A 289 -1.06 1.32 -8.69
CA ARG A 289 -2.18 2.25 -8.45
C ARG A 289 -1.72 3.71 -8.24
N GLY A 290 -0.52 4.05 -8.71
CA GLY A 290 -0.02 5.42 -8.69
C GLY A 290 -0.20 6.17 -10.02
N PRO A 291 0.43 7.34 -10.15
CA PRO A 291 0.35 8.19 -11.34
C PRO A 291 1.33 7.77 -12.45
N GLY A 292 2.07 6.68 -12.25
CA GLY A 292 3.08 6.20 -13.18
C GLY A 292 2.50 5.47 -14.39
N LYS A 293 3.30 5.37 -15.44
CA LYS A 293 3.00 4.58 -16.65
C LYS A 293 2.88 3.07 -16.37
N SER A 294 3.44 2.61 -15.24
CA SER A 294 3.41 1.22 -14.79
C SER A 294 2.02 0.70 -14.40
N ASN A 295 1.05 1.58 -14.13
CA ASN A 295 -0.27 1.21 -13.61
C ASN A 295 -1.04 0.25 -14.55
N ALA A 296 -0.94 0.44 -15.87
CA ALA A 296 -1.68 -0.33 -16.88
C ALA A 296 -0.80 -1.21 -17.77
N ALA A 297 0.50 -1.31 -17.48
CA ALA A 297 1.49 -1.98 -18.32
C ALA A 297 2.48 -2.79 -17.46
N ALA A 298 1.98 -3.53 -16.47
CA ALA A 298 2.79 -4.40 -15.63
C ALA A 298 3.08 -5.76 -16.33
N GLY A 299 4.00 -6.55 -15.78
CA GLY A 299 4.36 -7.85 -16.36
C GLY A 299 5.11 -7.70 -17.69
N GLY A 300 4.83 -8.58 -18.64
CA GLY A 300 5.42 -8.55 -19.99
C GLY A 300 5.11 -7.27 -20.78
N TRP A 301 4.10 -6.50 -20.36
CA TRP A 301 3.77 -5.20 -20.97
C TRP A 301 4.69 -4.06 -20.51
N SER A 302 5.60 -4.30 -19.56
CA SER A 302 6.50 -3.28 -19.02
C SER A 302 7.43 -2.66 -20.07
N ILE A 303 7.63 -3.33 -21.20
CA ILE A 303 8.36 -2.81 -22.36
C ILE A 303 7.77 -1.48 -22.87
N PHE A 304 6.47 -1.26 -22.71
CA PHE A 304 5.79 -0.04 -23.13
C PHE A 304 5.91 1.11 -22.13
N GLN A 305 6.44 0.85 -20.94
CA GLN A 305 6.64 1.86 -19.91
C GLN A 305 7.79 2.82 -20.25
N ASP A 306 8.91 2.25 -20.71
CA ASP A 306 10.19 2.95 -20.78
C ASP A 306 10.50 3.54 -22.17
N HIS A 307 9.56 3.45 -23.13
CA HIS A 307 9.73 3.90 -24.52
C HIS A 307 11.01 3.36 -25.19
N SER A 308 11.63 2.32 -24.63
CA SER A 308 12.90 1.77 -25.09
C SER A 308 12.81 1.17 -26.49
N PHE A 309 11.60 0.77 -26.89
CA PHE A 309 11.30 0.21 -28.20
C PHE A 309 10.98 1.29 -29.27
N SER A 310 10.45 2.45 -28.87
CA SER A 310 10.09 3.51 -29.82
C SER A 310 11.22 4.52 -29.92
N GLN A 311 12.07 4.37 -30.93
CA GLN A 311 12.91 5.47 -31.37
C GLN A 311 11.99 6.65 -31.76
N ASN A 312 12.35 7.87 -31.35
CA ASN A 312 11.61 9.05 -31.76
C ASN A 312 11.57 9.07 -33.29
N ALA A 313 10.42 9.35 -33.90
CA ALA A 313 10.26 9.29 -35.36
C ALA A 313 11.25 10.22 -36.11
N LEU A 314 11.79 11.22 -35.41
CA LEU A 314 12.81 12.16 -35.91
C LEU A 314 14.27 11.69 -35.70
N ASP A 315 14.51 10.58 -35.00
CA ASP A 315 15.84 10.02 -34.71
C ASP A 315 16.36 9.10 -35.85
N PHE A 316 15.62 9.01 -36.95
CA PHE A 316 15.98 8.21 -38.13
C PHE A 316 17.28 8.65 -38.82
N ILE A 317 17.80 9.85 -38.54
CA ILE A 317 18.92 10.45 -39.28
C ILE A 317 20.29 10.02 -38.71
N THR A 318 20.36 9.49 -37.49
CA THR A 318 21.64 9.13 -36.84
C THR A 318 21.90 7.62 -36.79
N THR A 319 20.90 6.78 -36.99
CA THR A 319 20.98 5.32 -36.76
C THR A 319 21.05 4.45 -38.03
N GLN A 320 21.20 5.03 -39.23
CA GLN A 320 21.52 4.25 -40.45
C GLN A 320 22.95 3.66 -40.47
N LYS A 321 23.51 3.35 -39.30
CA LYS A 321 24.74 2.56 -39.19
C LYS A 321 24.69 1.64 -37.98
N GLY A 322 24.01 0.51 -38.14
CA GLY A 322 24.27 -0.66 -37.29
C GLY A 322 23.06 -1.49 -36.93
N ASP A 323 22.44 -2.13 -37.92
CA ASP A 323 21.76 -3.40 -37.66
C ASP A 323 22.86 -4.46 -37.40
N LYS A 324 23.34 -4.50 -36.15
CA LYS A 324 24.20 -5.58 -35.65
C LYS A 324 23.50 -6.14 -34.43
N HIS A 325 22.94 -7.33 -34.62
CA HIS A 325 22.68 -8.32 -33.58
C HIS A 325 23.61 -8.13 -32.36
N ASP A 326 23.02 -7.77 -31.22
CA ASP A 326 23.65 -7.88 -29.91
C ASP A 326 23.90 -9.35 -29.58
N LYS A 327 25.03 -9.88 -30.07
CA LYS A 327 25.78 -10.94 -29.40
C LYS A 327 26.84 -10.27 -28.56
N SER A 328 26.56 -10.08 -27.28
CA SER A 328 27.55 -9.67 -26.28
C SER A 328 28.59 -10.78 -26.09
N SER A 329 29.63 -10.76 -26.93
CA SER A 329 30.89 -11.45 -26.67
C SER A 329 31.85 -10.44 -26.05
N SER A 330 31.98 -10.50 -24.73
CA SER A 330 32.96 -9.73 -23.98
C SER A 330 34.29 -10.48 -23.97
N ASP A 331 35.07 -10.35 -25.03
CA ASP A 331 36.49 -10.74 -25.04
C ASP A 331 37.37 -9.49 -25.15
N LYS A 332 37.86 -9.03 -23.99
CA LYS A 332 39.09 -8.22 -23.90
C LYS A 332 40.12 -9.02 -23.12
N ALA A 333 40.90 -9.81 -23.85
CA ALA A 333 42.12 -10.41 -23.34
C ALA A 333 43.22 -9.35 -23.26
N ASN A 334 43.70 -9.10 -22.04
CA ASN A 334 44.93 -8.37 -21.78
C ASN A 334 46.09 -9.36 -21.97
N ALA A 335 47.04 -9.00 -22.83
CA ALA A 335 48.17 -9.86 -23.18
C ALA A 335 49.27 -9.76 -22.12
N GLU A 336 49.41 -10.78 -21.28
CA GLU A 336 50.64 -11.04 -20.54
C GLU A 336 51.09 -12.50 -20.70
N LYS A 337 52.40 -12.64 -20.83
CA LYS A 337 53.15 -13.78 -21.39
C LYS A 337 52.97 -15.06 -20.55
N ALA A 338 52.60 -16.17 -21.20
CA ALA A 338 52.58 -17.50 -20.60
C ALA A 338 53.75 -18.37 -21.10
N VAL A 339 54.49 -18.93 -20.14
CA VAL A 339 55.49 -20.01 -20.28
C VAL A 339 54.75 -21.33 -20.60
N PRO A 340 55.29 -22.22 -21.47
CA PRO A 340 54.57 -23.40 -21.91
C PRO A 340 54.73 -24.57 -20.93
N GLY A 341 53.61 -25.21 -20.56
CA GLY A 341 53.62 -26.59 -20.04
C GLY A 341 52.78 -26.87 -18.81
N ARG A 342 51.44 -26.85 -18.93
CA ARG A 342 50.53 -27.72 -18.15
C ARG A 342 49.10 -27.66 -18.72
N PRO A 343 48.46 -28.77 -19.13
CA PRO A 343 47.08 -28.72 -19.58
C PRO A 343 46.16 -28.63 -18.35
N LYS A 344 45.52 -27.48 -18.15
CA LYS A 344 44.35 -27.34 -17.27
C LYS A 344 43.10 -27.69 -18.11
N ARG A 345 42.37 -28.72 -17.69
CA ARG A 345 41.01 -28.99 -18.18
C ARG A 345 40.13 -27.78 -17.79
N PRO A 346 39.39 -27.16 -18.73
CA PRO A 346 38.37 -26.19 -18.35
C PRO A 346 37.15 -26.98 -17.86
N LEU A 347 36.80 -26.77 -16.59
CA LEU A 347 35.52 -27.18 -16.04
C LEU A 347 34.50 -26.10 -16.43
N ASP A 348 34.12 -26.06 -17.71
CA ASP A 348 33.03 -25.21 -18.17
C ASP A 348 31.70 -25.94 -17.92
N GLU A 349 31.07 -25.66 -16.78
CA GLU A 349 29.63 -25.87 -16.59
C GLU A 349 28.89 -24.90 -17.53
N LYS A 350 28.75 -25.28 -18.80
CA LYS A 350 27.78 -24.63 -19.70
C LYS A 350 26.41 -24.87 -19.10
N GLU A 351 25.77 -23.84 -18.55
CA GLU A 351 24.33 -23.88 -18.28
C GLU A 351 23.63 -24.48 -19.51
N PRO A 352 22.75 -25.48 -19.33
CA PRO A 352 22.07 -26.12 -20.45
C PRO A 352 21.34 -25.06 -21.27
N SER A 353 21.40 -25.16 -22.60
CA SER A 353 20.74 -24.20 -23.52
C SER A 353 19.25 -24.02 -23.20
N GLU A 354 18.62 -25.03 -22.63
CA GLU A 354 17.24 -24.98 -22.14
C GLU A 354 17.05 -24.04 -20.96
N SER A 355 17.99 -23.97 -20.02
CA SER A 355 17.92 -23.02 -18.89
C SER A 355 17.98 -21.58 -19.38
N LYS A 356 18.83 -21.30 -20.38
CA LYS A 356 18.88 -19.97 -21.03
C LYS A 356 17.55 -19.62 -21.69
N ARG A 357 16.97 -20.55 -22.46
CA ARG A 357 15.64 -20.36 -23.07
C ARG A 357 14.57 -20.10 -22.01
N ARG A 358 14.56 -20.85 -20.91
CA ARG A 358 13.58 -20.66 -19.81
C ARG A 358 13.72 -19.27 -19.17
N LYS A 359 14.94 -18.80 -18.94
CA LYS A 359 15.22 -17.44 -18.45
C LYS A 359 14.77 -16.35 -19.43
N GLU A 360 14.97 -16.54 -20.73
CA GLU A 360 14.48 -15.63 -21.76
C GLU A 360 12.94 -15.59 -21.81
N VAL A 361 12.29 -16.75 -21.73
CA VAL A 361 10.82 -16.84 -21.66
C VAL A 361 10.30 -16.15 -20.40
N ALA A 362 10.93 -16.38 -19.24
CA ALA A 362 10.57 -15.71 -17.99
C ALA A 362 10.73 -14.18 -18.12
N ALA A 363 11.85 -13.71 -18.67
CA ALA A 363 12.09 -12.28 -18.90
C ALA A 363 11.05 -11.68 -19.86
N GLY A 364 10.64 -12.39 -20.91
CA GLY A 364 9.59 -11.93 -21.83
C GLY A 364 8.19 -11.89 -21.19
N ARG A 365 7.86 -12.85 -20.33
CA ARG A 365 6.54 -12.96 -19.67
C ARG A 365 6.37 -11.98 -18.51
N PHE A 366 7.41 -11.80 -17.69
CA PHE A 366 7.37 -10.95 -16.49
C PHE A 366 7.95 -9.55 -16.73
N GLY A 367 8.69 -9.34 -17.82
CA GLY A 367 9.30 -8.06 -18.16
C GLY A 367 10.29 -7.59 -17.09
N THR A 368 10.16 -6.33 -16.70
CA THR A 368 10.95 -5.69 -15.63
C THR A 368 10.37 -5.93 -14.23
N SER A 369 9.20 -6.56 -14.13
CA SER A 369 8.53 -6.86 -12.86
C SER A 369 8.92 -8.23 -12.29
N ALA A 370 8.47 -8.51 -11.07
CA ALA A 370 8.63 -9.81 -10.40
C ALA A 370 10.10 -10.21 -10.19
N GLN A 371 10.94 -9.23 -9.85
CA GLN A 371 12.31 -9.50 -9.42
C GLN A 371 12.33 -9.75 -7.91
N PRO A 372 13.24 -10.58 -7.39
CA PRO A 372 13.26 -10.93 -5.97
C PRO A 372 13.37 -9.73 -5.01
N ASP A 373 13.97 -8.62 -5.45
CA ASP A 373 14.23 -7.42 -4.64
C ASP A 373 13.66 -6.12 -5.25
N ASP A 374 12.61 -6.17 -6.07
CA ASP A 374 12.02 -4.97 -6.69
C ASP A 374 11.20 -4.09 -5.71
N GLY A 375 10.97 -4.55 -4.48
CA GLY A 375 10.14 -3.86 -3.49
C GLY A 375 8.64 -3.88 -3.81
N GLN A 376 8.23 -4.55 -4.88
CA GLN A 376 6.84 -4.64 -5.36
C GLN A 376 6.15 -5.93 -4.90
N GLY A 377 6.69 -6.56 -3.85
CA GLY A 377 6.23 -7.82 -3.31
C GLY A 377 4.72 -7.86 -3.01
N LEU A 378 4.06 -8.84 -3.63
CA LEU A 378 2.66 -9.19 -3.36
C LEU A 378 2.60 -10.48 -2.57
N GLU A 379 2.02 -10.41 -1.37
CA GLU A 379 2.10 -11.52 -0.42
C GLU A 379 1.07 -12.61 -0.65
N ARG A 380 -0.07 -12.25 -1.22
CA ARG A 380 -1.19 -13.16 -1.43
C ARG A 380 -1.97 -12.78 -2.67
N VAL A 381 -2.23 -13.78 -3.51
CA VAL A 381 -3.06 -13.67 -4.71
C VAL A 381 -4.08 -14.80 -4.67
N GLU A 382 -5.37 -14.47 -4.80
CA GLU A 382 -6.47 -15.43 -4.77
C GLU A 382 -7.31 -15.31 -6.04
N ILE A 383 -7.44 -16.42 -6.76
CA ILE A 383 -8.06 -16.46 -8.08
C ILE A 383 -9.08 -17.58 -8.12
N ARG A 384 -10.28 -17.25 -8.60
CA ARG A 384 -11.34 -18.21 -8.92
C ARG A 384 -11.39 -18.43 -10.42
N ILE A 385 -11.53 -19.67 -10.86
CA ILE A 385 -11.75 -19.99 -12.28
C ILE A 385 -13.24 -20.13 -12.51
N ASP A 386 -13.78 -19.31 -13.42
CA ASP A 386 -15.17 -19.40 -13.91
C ASP A 386 -15.21 -19.68 -15.42
N ASP A 387 -14.09 -20.09 -16.02
CA ASP A 387 -14.04 -20.57 -17.40
C ASP A 387 -14.77 -21.92 -17.54
N PRO A 388 -15.55 -22.12 -18.62
CA PRO A 388 -16.11 -23.42 -18.92
C PRO A 388 -14.98 -24.43 -19.13
N PHE A 389 -15.14 -25.61 -18.52
CA PHE A 389 -14.19 -26.69 -18.72
C PHE A 389 -14.29 -27.17 -20.18
N PRO A 390 -13.17 -27.35 -20.89
CA PRO A 390 -13.19 -27.82 -22.27
C PRO A 390 -13.92 -29.16 -22.34
N ALA A 391 -14.98 -29.23 -23.15
CA ALA A 391 -15.66 -30.48 -23.42
C ALA A 391 -14.65 -31.43 -24.08
N THR A 392 -14.34 -32.55 -23.42
CA THR A 392 -13.61 -33.63 -24.08
C THR A 392 -14.47 -34.09 -25.23
N SER A 393 -14.03 -33.88 -26.47
CA SER A 393 -14.69 -34.45 -27.65
C SER A 393 -14.53 -35.96 -27.62
N ASN A 394 -15.34 -36.62 -26.79
CA ASN A 394 -15.63 -38.03 -26.95
C ASN A 394 -16.49 -38.13 -28.21
N ASN A 395 -15.82 -38.45 -29.32
CA ASN A 395 -16.44 -39.06 -30.48
C ASN A 395 -16.95 -40.46 -30.08
N ASP A 396 -18.00 -40.52 -29.27
CA ASP A 396 -18.84 -41.70 -29.15
C ASP A 396 -20.27 -41.29 -29.46
N SER A 397 -20.54 -41.27 -30.76
CA SER A 397 -21.85 -41.53 -31.29
C SER A 397 -22.30 -42.94 -30.85
N SER A 398 -23.09 -43.05 -29.78
CA SER A 398 -24.11 -44.10 -29.70
C SER A 398 -25.12 -43.89 -28.57
N THR A 399 -26.39 -43.91 -29.01
CA THR A 399 -27.60 -44.33 -28.30
C THR A 399 -28.20 -43.42 -27.22
N GLN A 400 -29.27 -42.74 -27.64
CA GLN A 400 -30.46 -42.52 -26.81
C GLN A 400 -31.02 -43.87 -26.32
N ALA A 401 -31.26 -43.98 -25.01
CA ALA A 401 -32.36 -44.76 -24.45
C ALA A 401 -32.69 -44.21 -23.04
N ASP A 402 -33.93 -43.79 -22.87
CA ASP A 402 -34.54 -43.29 -21.64
C ASP A 402 -34.52 -44.31 -20.49
N GLY A 403 -34.59 -43.81 -19.24
CA GLY A 403 -35.10 -44.61 -18.11
C GLY A 403 -34.43 -44.36 -16.76
N GLU A 404 -35.00 -43.41 -16.01
CA GLU A 404 -35.07 -43.38 -14.54
C GLU A 404 -33.85 -43.83 -13.72
N THR A 405 -33.07 -42.88 -13.22
CA THR A 405 -32.54 -43.00 -11.85
C THR A 405 -32.42 -41.64 -11.16
N SER A 406 -33.35 -41.44 -10.22
CA SER A 406 -33.21 -40.59 -9.03
C SER A 406 -33.01 -39.09 -9.20
N ASN A 407 -34.08 -38.37 -8.88
CA ASN A 407 -34.06 -37.17 -8.03
C ASN A 407 -32.90 -37.21 -7.02
N ARG A 408 -31.75 -36.64 -7.41
CA ARG A 408 -30.78 -36.10 -6.47
C ARG A 408 -30.82 -34.60 -6.65
N GLY A 409 -31.77 -34.00 -5.93
CA GLY A 409 -31.87 -32.57 -5.79
C GLY A 409 -30.48 -31.98 -5.58
N VAL A 410 -30.22 -30.88 -6.27
CA VAL A 410 -29.07 -30.01 -6.11
C VAL A 410 -28.76 -29.95 -4.62
N GLN A 411 -27.78 -30.76 -4.21
CA GLN A 411 -27.40 -30.83 -2.83
C GLN A 411 -26.77 -29.48 -2.53
N ILE A 412 -27.56 -28.64 -1.88
CA ILE A 412 -27.13 -27.52 -1.05
C ILE A 412 -26.28 -28.14 0.07
N ALA A 413 -25.13 -28.69 -0.29
CA ALA A 413 -24.19 -29.28 0.62
C ALA A 413 -23.38 -28.12 1.21
N ASN A 414 -23.58 -27.94 2.52
CA ASN A 414 -22.80 -27.10 3.45
C ASN A 414 -23.17 -25.62 3.56
N ARG A 415 -24.43 -25.33 3.91
CA ARG A 415 -24.83 -24.05 4.53
C ARG A 415 -24.60 -23.98 6.06
N THR A 416 -23.92 -24.96 6.67
CA THR A 416 -23.75 -25.07 8.13
C THR A 416 -22.31 -24.93 8.62
N ARG A 417 -21.53 -24.04 8.00
CA ARG A 417 -20.44 -23.33 8.71
C ARG A 417 -20.55 -21.85 8.39
N ARG A 418 -21.23 -21.09 9.26
CA ARG A 418 -21.21 -19.62 9.26
C ARG A 418 -19.78 -19.14 9.57
N GLY A 419 -18.91 -19.23 8.58
CA GLY A 419 -17.75 -18.37 8.42
C GLY A 419 -18.15 -17.18 7.54
N ARG A 420 -17.41 -16.08 7.66
CA ARG A 420 -17.57 -14.90 6.81
C ARG A 420 -17.57 -15.32 5.32
N PRO A 421 -18.54 -14.86 4.50
CA PRO A 421 -18.55 -15.13 3.06
C PRO A 421 -17.20 -14.77 2.45
N SER A 422 -16.62 -15.66 1.64
CA SER A 422 -15.38 -15.32 0.94
C SER A 422 -15.68 -14.20 -0.05
N LEU A 423 -14.76 -13.25 -0.20
CA LEU A 423 -14.89 -12.21 -1.22
C LEU A 423 -15.01 -12.83 -2.62
N LEU A 424 -14.55 -14.06 -2.84
CA LEU A 424 -14.64 -14.81 -4.11
C LEU A 424 -15.84 -15.76 -4.22
N GLU A 425 -16.83 -15.66 -3.34
CA GLU A 425 -18.06 -16.44 -3.49
C GLU A 425 -18.85 -15.99 -4.74
N ARG A 426 -19.51 -16.93 -5.42
CA ARG A 426 -20.31 -16.64 -6.63
C ARG A 426 -21.51 -15.79 -6.20
N THR A 427 -21.71 -14.67 -6.87
CA THR A 427 -22.95 -13.89 -6.72
C THR A 427 -24.10 -14.63 -7.37
N GLU A 428 -25.34 -14.19 -7.09
CA GLU A 428 -26.52 -14.73 -7.77
C GLU A 428 -26.42 -14.46 -9.29
N GLU A 429 -25.93 -13.28 -9.68
CA GLU A 429 -25.62 -12.93 -11.07
C GLU A 429 -24.58 -13.88 -11.71
N ASP A 430 -23.49 -14.21 -11.01
CA ASP A 430 -22.49 -15.17 -11.51
C ASP A 430 -23.12 -16.54 -11.76
N LEU A 431 -24.03 -16.99 -10.88
CA LEU A 431 -24.68 -18.29 -10.99
C LEU A 431 -25.69 -18.34 -12.13
N GLU A 432 -26.43 -17.25 -12.36
CA GLU A 432 -27.32 -17.09 -13.50
C GLU A 432 -26.54 -17.09 -14.82
N GLU A 433 -25.44 -16.33 -14.89
CA GLU A 433 -24.57 -16.31 -16.08
C GLU A 433 -23.96 -17.70 -16.37
N ILE A 434 -23.52 -18.42 -15.35
CA ILE A 434 -23.00 -19.78 -15.50
C ILE A 434 -24.11 -20.75 -15.94
N GLY A 435 -25.31 -20.64 -15.38
CA GLY A 435 -26.46 -21.48 -15.74
C GLY A 435 -26.92 -21.27 -17.19
N ASN A 436 -26.71 -20.07 -17.73
CA ASN A 436 -27.03 -19.73 -19.12
C ASN A 436 -25.90 -20.07 -20.12
N GLY A 437 -24.71 -20.44 -19.64
CA GLY A 437 -23.55 -20.77 -20.47
C GLY A 437 -23.57 -22.22 -20.98
N GLU A 438 -22.96 -22.45 -22.15
CA GLU A 438 -22.71 -23.80 -22.63
C GLU A 438 -21.48 -24.41 -21.94
N GLY A 439 -21.68 -25.51 -21.22
CA GLY A 439 -20.59 -26.29 -20.63
C GLY A 439 -20.51 -26.22 -19.09
N TRP A 440 -19.80 -27.19 -18.50
CA TRP A 440 -19.63 -27.28 -17.06
C TRP A 440 -18.54 -26.32 -16.57
N VAL A 441 -18.87 -25.44 -15.63
CA VAL A 441 -17.90 -24.51 -15.03
C VAL A 441 -17.42 -25.07 -13.68
N PRO A 442 -16.12 -25.42 -13.55
CA PRO A 442 -15.58 -25.93 -12.31
C PRO A 442 -15.52 -24.82 -11.24
N ASN A 443 -15.61 -25.19 -9.97
CA ASN A 443 -15.39 -24.24 -8.86
C ASN A 443 -13.98 -24.46 -8.29
N VAL A 444 -12.98 -23.96 -9.01
CA VAL A 444 -11.56 -24.04 -8.59
C VAL A 444 -11.14 -22.69 -8.03
N ARG A 445 -10.53 -22.72 -6.84
CA ARG A 445 -9.91 -21.56 -6.21
C ARG A 445 -8.43 -21.84 -5.98
N ILE A 446 -7.60 -20.96 -6.49
CA ILE A 446 -6.15 -21.03 -6.35
C ILE A 446 -5.73 -19.87 -5.46
N THR A 447 -4.98 -20.18 -4.39
CA THR A 447 -4.40 -19.17 -3.50
C THR A 447 -2.90 -19.32 -3.50
N PHE A 448 -2.20 -18.28 -3.92
CA PHE A 448 -0.75 -18.16 -3.77
C PHE A 448 -0.44 -17.32 -2.54
N GLN A 449 0.55 -17.73 -1.75
CA GLN A 449 1.03 -17.00 -0.60
C GLN A 449 2.56 -17.05 -0.53
N GLY A 450 3.18 -15.91 -0.23
CA GLY A 450 4.63 -15.78 -0.10
C GLY A 450 5.04 -14.37 0.30
N ILE A 451 6.33 -14.04 0.22
CA ILE A 451 6.83 -12.67 0.37
C ILE A 451 6.60 -11.86 -0.92
N HIS A 452 6.81 -12.52 -2.06
CA HIS A 452 6.55 -11.98 -3.39
C HIS A 452 6.10 -13.14 -4.30
N VAL A 453 4.79 -13.26 -4.50
CA VAL A 453 4.18 -14.36 -5.27
C VAL A 453 4.73 -14.42 -6.69
N PHE A 454 4.73 -13.30 -7.42
CA PHE A 454 5.14 -13.30 -8.82
C PHE A 454 6.64 -13.52 -9.02
N ALA A 455 7.51 -13.02 -8.14
CA ALA A 455 8.94 -13.36 -8.19
C ALA A 455 9.16 -14.86 -7.95
N GLY A 456 8.41 -15.46 -7.03
CA GLY A 456 8.41 -16.92 -6.86
C GLY A 456 7.93 -17.66 -8.11
N MET A 457 6.84 -17.21 -8.75
CA MET A 457 6.35 -17.82 -9.99
C MET A 457 7.37 -17.71 -11.13
N ARG A 458 8.04 -16.55 -11.25
CA ARG A 458 9.12 -16.34 -12.21
C ARG A 458 10.26 -17.32 -11.96
N GLN A 459 10.70 -17.48 -10.71
CA GLN A 459 11.75 -18.43 -10.35
C GLN A 459 11.37 -19.87 -10.73
N LEU A 460 10.12 -20.29 -10.49
CA LEU A 460 9.64 -21.62 -10.89
C LEU A 460 9.65 -21.83 -12.41
N VAL A 461 9.44 -20.78 -13.20
CA VAL A 461 9.58 -20.82 -14.67
C VAL A 461 11.05 -20.94 -15.07
N GLU A 462 11.94 -20.17 -14.44
CA GLU A 462 13.39 -20.21 -14.70
C GLU A 462 14.00 -21.59 -14.36
N GLU A 463 13.53 -22.23 -13.28
CA GLU A 463 13.90 -23.59 -12.89
C GLU A 463 13.27 -24.67 -13.79
N GLY A 464 12.22 -24.33 -14.55
CA GLY A 464 11.50 -25.23 -15.45
C GLY A 464 10.50 -26.16 -14.76
N ILE A 465 10.07 -25.82 -13.54
CA ILE A 465 8.97 -26.48 -12.85
C ILE A 465 7.64 -26.09 -13.49
N VAL A 466 7.54 -24.83 -13.94
CA VAL A 466 6.37 -24.28 -14.65
C VAL A 466 6.75 -23.98 -16.10
N ASP A 467 5.92 -24.43 -17.04
CA ASP A 467 6.07 -24.10 -18.46
C ASP A 467 5.60 -22.66 -18.73
N GLY A 468 6.56 -21.74 -18.84
CA GLY A 468 6.30 -20.32 -19.10
C GLY A 468 5.66 -20.02 -20.46
N GLU A 469 5.71 -20.95 -21.42
CA GLU A 469 5.05 -20.78 -22.73
C GLU A 469 3.54 -21.00 -22.62
N LYS A 470 3.11 -21.94 -21.76
CA LYS A 470 1.69 -22.27 -21.51
C LYS A 470 1.08 -21.54 -20.32
N MET A 471 1.91 -20.86 -19.52
CA MET A 471 1.45 -20.10 -18.37
C MET A 471 0.52 -18.96 -18.79
N PRO A 472 -0.68 -18.84 -18.19
CA PRO A 472 -1.64 -17.79 -18.53
C PRO A 472 -1.17 -16.42 -18.05
N GLY A 473 -1.62 -15.36 -18.74
CA GLY A 473 -1.20 -13.97 -18.48
C GLY A 473 -1.48 -13.51 -17.05
N TRP A 474 -2.61 -13.90 -16.46
CA TRP A 474 -2.93 -13.53 -15.07
C TRP A 474 -1.92 -14.02 -14.02
N MET A 475 -1.11 -15.04 -14.33
CA MET A 475 -0.04 -15.52 -13.44
C MET A 475 1.23 -14.65 -13.49
N THR A 476 1.34 -13.71 -14.42
CA THR A 476 2.51 -12.82 -14.54
C THR A 476 2.40 -11.56 -13.67
N GLY A 477 1.21 -11.31 -13.11
CA GLY A 477 0.93 -10.10 -12.33
C GLY A 477 0.55 -8.88 -13.18
N GLU A 478 0.35 -9.04 -14.49
CA GLU A 478 -0.02 -7.96 -15.42
C GLU A 478 -1.30 -7.21 -15.03
N ALA A 479 -2.29 -7.91 -14.47
CA ALA A 479 -3.56 -7.31 -14.09
C ALA A 479 -3.51 -6.47 -12.81
N GLY A 480 -2.42 -6.58 -12.03
CA GLY A 480 -2.26 -5.79 -10.81
C GLY A 480 -3.40 -5.94 -9.81
N ILE A 481 -4.00 -7.13 -9.70
CA ILE A 481 -5.03 -7.44 -8.71
C ILE A 481 -4.56 -8.51 -7.73
N THR A 482 -5.09 -8.49 -6.51
CA THR A 482 -4.81 -9.54 -5.51
C THR A 482 -5.94 -10.55 -5.37
N ILE A 483 -7.15 -10.18 -5.79
CA ILE A 483 -8.33 -11.03 -5.72
C ILE A 483 -9.14 -10.82 -7.00
N GLY A 484 -9.49 -11.91 -7.69
CA GLY A 484 -10.36 -11.84 -8.88
C GLY A 484 -10.87 -13.20 -9.36
N SER A 485 -11.71 -13.16 -10.39
CA SER A 485 -12.18 -14.34 -11.11
C SER A 485 -11.65 -14.33 -12.54
N VAL A 486 -11.39 -15.51 -13.12
CA VAL A 486 -10.98 -15.65 -14.52
C VAL A 486 -12.18 -16.14 -15.32
N LYS A 487 -12.54 -15.39 -16.36
CA LYS A 487 -13.60 -15.71 -17.32
C LYS A 487 -13.15 -15.35 -18.73
N ASP A 488 -13.37 -16.25 -19.68
CA ASP A 488 -12.88 -16.20 -21.05
C ASP A 488 -11.35 -16.00 -21.13
N GLY A 489 -10.61 -16.63 -20.21
CA GLY A 489 -9.15 -16.49 -20.11
C GLY A 489 -8.67 -15.10 -19.65
N ARG A 490 -9.58 -14.20 -19.27
CA ARG A 490 -9.26 -12.87 -18.75
C ARG A 490 -9.65 -12.75 -17.28
N ILE A 491 -8.81 -12.07 -16.51
CA ILE A 491 -9.10 -11.82 -15.11
C ILE A 491 -10.04 -10.61 -14.96
N ARG A 492 -11.08 -10.77 -14.16
CA ARG A 492 -12.07 -9.76 -13.83
C ARG A 492 -12.00 -9.44 -12.34
N SER A 493 -12.05 -8.15 -12.02
CA SER A 493 -12.28 -7.71 -10.64
C SER A 493 -13.78 -7.84 -10.35
N LYS A 494 -14.11 -8.39 -9.17
CA LYS A 494 -15.50 -8.71 -8.78
C LYS A 494 -16.45 -7.50 -8.76
N ASP A 495 -15.94 -6.29 -8.60
CA ASP A 495 -16.77 -5.08 -8.44
C ASP A 495 -16.86 -4.20 -9.70
N GLY A 496 -16.50 -4.72 -10.87
CA GLY A 496 -16.69 -4.03 -12.15
C GLY A 496 -16.04 -2.64 -12.20
N VAL A 497 -14.88 -2.44 -11.56
CA VAL A 497 -14.19 -1.15 -11.57
C VAL A 497 -13.75 -0.85 -13.00
N PRO A 498 -14.28 0.21 -13.66
CA PRO A 498 -13.82 0.57 -14.99
C PRO A 498 -12.35 0.97 -14.95
N GLY A 499 -11.55 0.55 -15.94
CA GLY A 499 -10.16 0.97 -16.09
C GLY A 499 -9.17 0.41 -15.07
N VAL A 500 -9.42 -0.80 -14.57
CA VAL A 500 -8.42 -1.65 -13.90
C VAL A 500 -7.97 -2.74 -14.85
#